data_AF-E3MY27-F1
#
_entry.id   AF-E3MY27-F1
#
_cell.length_a   1.000
_cell.length_b   1.000
_cell.length_c   1.000
_cell.angle_alpha   90.00
_cell.angle_beta   90.00
_cell.angle_gamma   90.00
#
_symmetry.space_group_name_H-M   'P 1'
#
loop_
_entity.id
_entity.type
_entity.pdbx_description
1 polymer ?
#
loop_
_entity_poly.entity_id
_entity_poly.type
_entity_poly.pdbx_seq_one_letter_code
_entity_poly.pdbx_strand_id
1 'polypeptide(L)'
;MSVRLFIFLFTVTFAVSALTSSNSTTPSFDICLPRREFELLSNDILAGSLIDFYNWKLLDNAHRAIGIRELREVLGFDFSVEWTNGCRPTRDDLHATSTIEEYYKLSEARKRISAIKTDHFFENQLLSGIEFLDNWVPAVRTMYRQKFEKFRGRPEAKLVLDREEIGDMLDDEYGDIEEKVRREITMMRIETKWCQQDVERKIKKSETTSKRIVE
;
A
#
# COMPACT_ATOMS: atom_id res chain seq x y z
N MET A 1 -38.94 -35.36 33.58
CA MET A 1 -37.77 -35.61 32.72
C MET A 1 -38.00 -34.87 31.41
N SER A 2 -37.24 -33.79 31.17
CA SER A 2 -37.46 -32.87 30.06
C SER A 2 -36.32 -33.04 29.06
N VAL A 3 -36.62 -33.54 27.86
CA VAL A 3 -35.62 -33.75 26.79
C VAL A 3 -35.54 -32.48 25.96
N ARG A 4 -34.41 -31.78 26.04
CA ARG A 4 -34.14 -30.58 25.23
C ARG A 4 -33.70 -31.00 23.83
N LEU A 5 -34.47 -30.57 22.84
CA LEU A 5 -34.17 -30.70 21.41
C LEU A 5 -33.05 -29.70 21.05
N PHE A 6 -31.84 -30.19 20.75
CA PHE A 6 -30.76 -29.36 20.22
C PHE A 6 -30.87 -29.30 18.69
N ILE A 7 -31.27 -28.15 18.17
CA ILE A 7 -31.23 -27.86 16.74
C ILE A 7 -29.82 -27.36 16.42
N PHE A 8 -29.02 -28.17 15.73
CA PHE A 8 -27.75 -27.73 15.14
C PHE A 8 -28.04 -26.97 13.84
N LEU A 9 -27.94 -25.64 13.89
CA LEU A 9 -27.90 -24.80 12.70
C LEU A 9 -26.51 -24.92 12.07
N PHE A 10 -26.40 -25.66 10.97
CA PHE A 10 -25.21 -25.64 10.11
C PHE A 10 -25.16 -24.30 9.39
N THR A 11 -24.30 -23.39 9.85
CA THR A 11 -23.92 -22.21 9.07
C THR A 11 -23.01 -22.67 7.93
N VAL A 12 -23.48 -22.49 6.69
CA VAL A 12 -22.63 -22.65 5.51
C VAL A 12 -21.66 -21.48 5.49
N THR A 13 -20.45 -21.70 5.98
CA THR A 13 -19.33 -20.77 5.80
C THR A 13 -18.91 -20.81 4.33
N PHE A 14 -19.14 -19.71 3.60
CA PHE A 14 -18.47 -19.49 2.32
C PHE A 14 -16.97 -19.29 2.62
N ALA A 15 -16.21 -20.38 2.53
CA ALA A 15 -14.77 -20.29 2.41
C ALA A 15 -14.47 -19.68 1.04
N VAL A 16 -14.21 -18.36 1.00
CA VAL A 16 -13.54 -17.75 -0.14
C VAL A 16 -12.13 -18.30 -0.13
N SER A 17 -11.89 -19.35 -0.90
CA SER A 17 -10.56 -19.86 -1.15
C SER A 17 -9.75 -18.76 -1.83
N ALA A 18 -8.87 -18.10 -1.07
CA ALA A 18 -7.81 -17.31 -1.65
C ALA A 18 -6.97 -18.27 -2.51
N LEU A 19 -7.03 -18.12 -3.83
CA LEU A 19 -6.12 -18.81 -4.73
C LEU A 19 -4.70 -18.33 -4.40
N THR A 20 -3.93 -19.18 -3.71
CA THR A 20 -2.47 -19.09 -3.70
C THR A 20 -1.97 -19.52 -5.08
N SER A 21 -1.95 -18.57 -6.00
CA SER A 21 -1.25 -18.72 -7.28
C SER A 21 0.09 -18.02 -7.17
N SER A 22 1.14 -18.77 -6.82
CA SER A 22 2.52 -18.37 -7.08
C SER A 22 2.79 -18.46 -8.59
N ASN A 23 2.14 -17.59 -9.36
CA ASN A 23 2.55 -17.28 -10.70
C ASN A 23 3.34 -15.98 -10.59
N SER A 24 4.57 -15.96 -11.12
CA SER A 24 5.35 -14.75 -11.32
C SER A 24 4.65 -13.88 -12.37
N THR A 25 3.50 -13.32 -12.00
CA THR A 25 2.81 -12.30 -12.78
C THR A 25 3.60 -11.02 -12.55
N THR A 26 4.13 -10.45 -13.63
CA THR A 26 4.72 -9.11 -13.59
C THR A 26 3.75 -8.16 -12.88
N PRO A 27 4.16 -7.44 -11.83
CA PRO A 27 3.29 -6.48 -11.16
C PRO A 27 2.73 -5.48 -12.18
N SER A 28 1.40 -5.39 -12.26
CA SER A 28 0.72 -4.54 -13.24
C SER A 28 0.05 -3.34 -12.58
N PHE A 29 0.26 -2.18 -13.20
CA PHE A 29 -0.40 -0.90 -12.84
C PHE A 29 -1.37 -0.44 -13.94
N ASP A 30 -1.55 -1.26 -14.99
CA ASP A 30 -2.50 -1.01 -16.08
C ASP A 30 -3.92 -1.27 -15.57
N ILE A 31 -4.42 -0.32 -14.78
CA ILE A 31 -5.76 -0.30 -14.22
C ILE A 31 -6.36 1.10 -14.36
N CYS A 32 -7.60 1.13 -14.82
CA CYS A 32 -8.43 2.32 -14.73
C CYS A 32 -9.07 2.38 -13.34
N LEU A 33 -8.51 3.20 -12.43
CA LEU A 33 -9.06 3.27 -11.08
C LEU A 33 -10.53 3.72 -11.11
N PRO A 34 -11.39 3.04 -10.34
CA PRO A 34 -12.80 3.33 -10.35
C PRO A 34 -13.06 4.67 -9.65
N ARG A 35 -13.73 5.59 -10.36
CA ARG A 35 -13.84 7.01 -9.96
C ARG A 35 -14.50 7.16 -8.59
N ARG A 36 -15.57 6.42 -8.33
CA ARG A 36 -16.37 6.54 -7.11
C ARG A 36 -15.57 6.15 -5.86
N GLU A 37 -14.95 4.98 -5.87
CA GLU A 37 -14.16 4.45 -4.77
C GLU A 37 -12.92 5.30 -4.54
N PHE A 38 -12.32 5.81 -5.63
CA PHE A 38 -11.22 6.77 -5.52
C PHE A 38 -11.68 8.04 -4.82
N GLU A 39 -12.79 8.67 -5.22
CA GLU A 39 -13.30 9.90 -4.60
C GLU A 39 -13.63 9.72 -3.11
N LEU A 40 -14.22 8.56 -2.75
CA LEU A 40 -14.60 8.21 -1.38
C LEU A 40 -13.42 8.11 -0.41
N LEU A 41 -12.17 8.00 -0.88
CA LEU A 41 -10.98 8.09 -0.02
C LEU A 41 -10.92 9.39 0.79
N SER A 42 -11.51 10.47 0.27
CA SER A 42 -11.59 11.76 0.94
C SER A 42 -12.79 11.92 1.87
N ASN A 43 -13.61 10.86 2.04
CA ASN A 43 -14.83 10.83 2.86
C ASN A 43 -15.80 11.99 2.58
N ASP A 44 -15.89 12.44 1.33
CA ASP A 44 -16.72 13.58 0.91
C ASP A 44 -16.42 14.91 1.64
N ILE A 45 -15.26 15.03 2.28
CA ILE A 45 -14.83 16.24 3.00
C ILE A 45 -14.37 17.33 2.02
N LEU A 46 -13.88 16.91 0.84
CA LEU A 46 -13.31 17.79 -0.18
C LEU A 46 -14.21 17.84 -1.41
N ALA A 47 -14.06 18.90 -2.21
CA ALA A 47 -14.81 19.09 -3.44
C ALA A 47 -13.88 19.42 -4.63
N GLY A 48 -14.31 19.01 -5.83
CA GLY A 48 -13.65 19.35 -7.09
C GLY A 48 -12.20 18.84 -7.17
N SER A 49 -11.31 19.68 -7.70
CA SER A 49 -9.90 19.32 -7.93
C SER A 49 -9.10 19.00 -6.67
N LEU A 50 -9.60 19.37 -5.49
CA LEU A 50 -8.99 19.06 -4.20
C LEU A 50 -9.09 17.57 -3.86
N ILE A 51 -10.14 16.88 -4.31
CA ILE A 51 -10.32 15.43 -4.10
C ILE A 51 -9.16 14.68 -4.77
N ASP A 52 -8.92 14.95 -6.05
CA ASP A 52 -7.83 14.31 -6.80
C ASP A 52 -6.47 14.58 -6.14
N PHE A 53 -6.19 15.83 -5.78
CA PHE A 53 -4.93 16.19 -5.13
C PHE A 53 -4.73 15.41 -3.82
N TYR A 54 -5.74 15.42 -2.95
CA TYR A 54 -5.71 14.75 -1.66
C TYR A 54 -5.53 13.24 -1.81
N ASN A 55 -6.35 12.59 -2.64
CA ASN A 55 -6.32 11.14 -2.82
C ASN A 55 -4.99 10.68 -3.43
N TRP A 56 -4.47 11.39 -4.44
CA TRP A 56 -3.15 11.04 -4.98
C TRP A 56 -2.03 11.23 -3.96
N LYS A 57 -2.11 12.24 -3.09
CA LYS A 57 -1.17 12.39 -1.97
C LYS A 57 -1.32 11.30 -0.91
N LEU A 58 -2.53 10.81 -0.69
CA LEU A 58 -2.78 9.70 0.20
C LEU A 58 -2.16 8.41 -0.36
N LEU A 59 -2.40 8.09 -1.63
CA LEU A 59 -1.83 6.91 -2.29
C LEU A 59 -0.28 6.96 -2.34
N ASP A 60 0.29 8.15 -2.55
CA ASP A 60 1.73 8.42 -2.46
C ASP A 60 2.28 8.03 -1.06
N ASN A 61 1.59 8.37 0.02
CA ASN A 61 2.02 7.96 1.36
C ASN A 61 1.74 6.48 1.67
N ALA A 62 0.60 5.97 1.21
CA ALA A 62 0.18 4.60 1.45
C ALA A 62 1.14 3.57 0.85
N HIS A 63 1.64 3.78 -0.38
CA HIS A 63 2.58 2.82 -0.97
C HIS A 63 3.89 2.73 -0.19
N ARG A 64 4.34 3.84 0.41
CA ARG A 64 5.54 3.86 1.26
C ARG A 64 5.30 3.09 2.56
N ALA A 65 4.15 3.31 3.18
CA ALA A 65 3.75 2.51 4.35
C ALA A 65 3.70 1.01 4.01
N ILE A 66 3.15 0.63 2.85
CA ILE A 66 3.19 -0.76 2.36
C ILE A 66 4.64 -1.26 2.26
N GLY A 67 5.54 -0.48 1.66
CA GLY A 67 6.95 -0.88 1.55
C GLY A 67 7.60 -1.17 2.91
N ILE A 68 7.34 -0.34 3.92
CA ILE A 68 7.91 -0.55 5.26
C ILE A 68 7.32 -1.82 5.89
N ARG A 69 6.03 -2.10 5.67
CA ARG A 69 5.40 -3.36 6.13
C ARG A 69 6.07 -4.58 5.52
N GLU A 70 6.27 -4.58 4.21
CA GLU A 70 6.90 -5.71 3.51
C GLU A 70 8.35 -5.90 3.95
N LEU A 71 9.08 -4.79 4.19
CA LEU A 71 10.44 -4.86 4.70
C LEU A 71 10.50 -5.51 6.08
N ARG A 72 9.60 -5.14 7.00
CA ARG A 72 9.48 -5.77 8.33
C ARG A 72 9.25 -7.26 8.23
N GLU A 73 8.28 -7.64 7.41
CA GLU A 73 7.89 -9.05 7.23
C GLU A 73 9.06 -9.89 6.73
N VAL A 74 9.78 -9.40 5.71
CA VAL A 74 10.95 -10.09 5.14
C VAL A 74 12.12 -10.16 6.12
N LEU A 75 12.29 -9.16 6.98
CA LEU A 75 13.31 -9.14 8.02
C LEU A 75 12.92 -9.93 9.28
N GLY A 76 11.66 -10.36 9.41
CA GLY A 76 11.16 -11.07 10.58
C GLY A 76 10.96 -10.19 11.81
N PHE A 77 10.75 -8.88 11.62
CA PHE A 77 10.45 -7.96 12.72
C PHE A 77 8.94 -7.79 12.94
N ASP A 78 8.56 -7.63 14.21
CA ASP A 78 7.16 -7.43 14.59
C ASP A 78 6.58 -6.10 14.08
N PHE A 79 5.28 -6.12 13.85
CA PHE A 79 4.54 -4.95 13.38
C PHE A 79 4.16 -4.02 14.53
N SER A 80 4.86 -2.88 14.67
CA SER A 80 4.38 -1.72 15.43
C SER A 80 3.45 -0.86 14.59
N VAL A 81 2.19 -0.74 15.00
CA VAL A 81 1.09 -0.19 14.17
C VAL A 81 1.24 1.30 13.88
N GLU A 82 1.88 2.08 14.75
CA GLU A 82 1.83 3.54 14.66
C GLU A 82 2.68 4.09 13.51
N TRP A 83 2.04 4.60 12.45
CA TRP A 83 2.72 5.20 11.29
C TRP A 83 3.01 6.69 11.47
N THR A 84 2.07 7.43 12.06
CA THR A 84 2.07 8.91 11.99
C THR A 84 2.70 9.61 13.20
N ASN A 85 3.13 8.85 14.20
CA ASN A 85 3.67 9.39 15.45
C ASN A 85 5.17 9.07 15.62
N GLY A 86 5.90 10.00 16.23
CA GLY A 86 7.29 9.79 16.67
C GLY A 86 8.23 10.97 16.41
N CYS A 87 9.25 11.11 17.27
CA CYS A 87 10.39 12.00 17.01
C CYS A 87 11.40 11.29 16.13
N ARG A 88 12.08 12.03 15.24
CA ARG A 88 13.13 11.46 14.38
C ARG A 88 14.35 11.08 15.23
N PRO A 89 14.73 9.79 15.30
CA PRO A 89 15.94 9.40 16.03
C PRO A 89 17.19 10.01 15.41
N THR A 90 18.13 10.40 16.26
CA THR A 90 19.45 10.92 15.87
C THR A 90 20.42 9.79 15.52
N ARG A 91 21.58 10.14 14.96
CA ARG A 91 22.64 9.14 14.72
C ARG A 91 23.21 8.60 16.03
N ASP A 92 23.28 9.43 17.06
CA ASP A 92 23.78 9.03 18.37
C ASP A 92 22.83 8.02 19.03
N ASP A 93 21.51 8.20 18.88
CA ASP A 93 20.51 7.22 19.35
C ASP A 93 20.73 5.84 18.68
N LEU A 94 21.01 5.84 17.37
CA LEU A 94 21.32 4.63 16.62
C LEU A 94 22.61 3.96 17.11
N HIS A 95 23.66 4.74 17.37
CA HIS A 95 24.92 4.22 17.90
C HIS A 95 24.78 3.65 19.30
N ALA A 96 23.92 4.24 20.14
CA ALA A 96 23.67 3.83 21.52
C ALA A 96 22.86 2.53 21.65
N THR A 97 22.23 2.04 20.57
CA THR A 97 21.47 0.78 20.61
C THR A 97 22.33 -0.42 21.01
N SER A 98 21.74 -1.33 21.78
CA SER A 98 22.44 -2.52 22.30
C SER A 98 22.10 -3.79 21.52
N THR A 99 20.93 -3.80 20.86
CA THR A 99 20.45 -4.93 20.07
C THR A 99 20.18 -4.54 18.61
N ILE A 100 20.14 -5.56 17.74
CA ILE A 100 19.77 -5.38 16.33
C ILE A 100 18.31 -4.96 16.17
N GLU A 101 17.42 -5.44 17.03
CA GLU A 101 16.01 -5.05 17.02
C GLU A 101 15.80 -3.58 17.40
N GLU A 102 16.49 -3.09 18.43
CA GLU A 102 16.48 -1.65 18.79
C GLU A 102 17.03 -0.80 17.64
N TYR A 103 18.16 -1.22 17.06
CA TYR A 103 18.77 -0.54 15.91
C TYR A 103 17.80 -0.47 14.73
N TYR A 104 17.11 -1.56 14.42
CA TYR A 104 16.11 -1.61 13.36
C TYR A 104 14.95 -0.65 13.65
N LYS A 105 14.36 -0.72 14.84
CA LYS A 105 13.23 0.14 15.24
C LYS A 105 13.55 1.63 15.08
N LEU A 106 14.74 2.06 15.48
CA LEU A 106 15.16 3.46 15.31
C LEU A 106 15.48 3.82 13.86
N SER A 107 16.13 2.93 13.12
CA SER A 107 16.46 3.13 11.69
C SER A 107 15.20 3.26 10.85
N GLU A 108 14.23 2.38 11.08
CA GLU A 108 12.95 2.38 10.40
C GLU A 108 12.11 3.60 10.79
N ALA A 109 12.04 3.98 12.08
CA ALA A 109 11.35 5.20 12.49
C ALA A 109 11.94 6.45 11.79
N ARG A 110 13.27 6.51 11.67
CA ARG A 110 13.96 7.56 10.94
C ARG A 110 13.60 7.54 9.44
N LYS A 111 13.55 6.36 8.82
CA LYS A 111 13.16 6.18 7.41
C LYS A 111 11.71 6.59 7.20
N ARG A 112 10.80 6.12 8.05
CA ARG A 112 9.37 6.44 8.02
C ARG A 112 9.12 7.95 8.03
N ILE A 113 9.74 8.68 8.95
CA ILE A 113 9.60 10.15 9.03
C ILE A 113 10.17 10.85 7.80
N SER A 114 11.16 10.26 7.12
CA SER A 114 11.70 10.83 5.89
C SER A 114 10.89 10.50 4.63
N ALA A 115 10.30 9.31 4.58
CA ALA A 115 9.60 8.80 3.41
C ALA A 115 8.12 9.19 3.44
N ILE A 116 7.46 8.98 4.59
CA ILE A 116 6.06 9.30 4.82
C ILE A 116 5.96 10.72 5.35
N LYS A 117 5.11 11.53 4.74
CA LYS A 117 4.72 12.84 5.25
C LYS A 117 3.70 12.65 6.37
N THR A 118 4.20 12.25 7.53
CA THR A 118 3.40 11.86 8.70
C THR A 118 2.50 12.98 9.23
N ASP A 119 2.76 14.23 8.84
CA ASP A 119 1.99 15.42 9.17
C ASP A 119 0.81 15.67 8.21
N HIS A 120 0.71 14.95 7.09
CA HIS A 120 -0.33 15.17 6.09
C HIS A 120 -1.63 14.39 6.34
N PHE A 121 -1.55 13.25 7.02
CA PHE A 121 -2.68 12.32 7.18
C PHE A 121 -2.73 11.77 8.59
N PHE A 122 -3.93 11.60 9.11
CA PHE A 122 -4.15 10.79 10.31
C PHE A 122 -3.96 9.30 10.00
N GLU A 123 -3.62 8.53 11.02
CA GLU A 123 -3.42 7.08 10.95
C GLU A 123 -4.54 6.35 10.18
N ASN A 124 -5.80 6.64 10.49
CA ASN A 124 -6.96 6.03 9.84
C ASN A 124 -7.07 6.37 8.34
N GLN A 125 -6.67 7.57 7.93
CA GLN A 125 -6.64 7.98 6.53
C GLN A 125 -5.52 7.24 5.80
N LEU A 126 -4.34 7.13 6.40
CA LEU A 126 -3.24 6.35 5.81
C LEU A 126 -3.65 4.88 5.62
N LEU A 127 -4.31 4.29 6.62
CA LEU A 127 -4.82 2.93 6.54
C LEU A 127 -5.84 2.73 5.41
N SER A 128 -6.75 3.69 5.17
CA SER A 128 -7.69 3.60 4.04
C SER A 128 -6.98 3.68 2.68
N GLY A 129 -5.92 4.47 2.59
CA GLY A 129 -5.06 4.49 1.39
C GLY A 129 -4.35 3.15 1.15
N ILE A 130 -3.88 2.49 2.21
CA ILE A 130 -3.25 1.17 2.12
C ILE A 130 -4.26 0.13 1.64
N GLU A 131 -5.45 0.09 2.27
CA GLU A 131 -6.53 -0.82 1.89
C GLU A 131 -6.94 -0.62 0.43
N PHE A 132 -7.04 0.63 -0.03
CA PHE A 132 -7.34 0.93 -1.42
C PHE A 132 -6.29 0.38 -2.38
N LEU A 133 -5.00 0.57 -2.09
CA LEU A 133 -3.92 0.02 -2.93
C LEU A 133 -3.90 -1.51 -2.90
N ASP A 134 -4.13 -2.15 -1.76
CA ASP A 134 -4.18 -3.61 -1.68
C ASP A 134 -5.34 -4.18 -2.51
N ASN A 135 -6.49 -3.51 -2.53
CA ASN A 135 -7.67 -3.95 -3.27
C ASN A 135 -7.55 -3.72 -4.79
N TRP A 136 -7.06 -2.54 -5.20
CA TRP A 136 -7.10 -2.12 -6.60
C TRP A 136 -5.75 -2.22 -7.31
N VAL A 137 -4.64 -2.18 -6.57
CA VAL A 137 -3.29 -2.14 -7.12
C VAL A 137 -2.35 -3.08 -6.31
N PRO A 138 -2.68 -4.38 -6.18
CA PRO A 138 -1.88 -5.34 -5.39
C PRO A 138 -0.42 -5.48 -5.89
N ALA A 139 -0.16 -5.00 -7.10
CA ALA A 139 1.17 -4.85 -7.68
C ALA A 139 2.12 -4.02 -6.80
N VAL A 140 1.63 -3.00 -6.08
CA VAL A 140 2.44 -2.19 -5.15
C VAL A 140 3.11 -3.09 -4.12
N ARG A 141 2.31 -3.87 -3.38
CA ARG A 141 2.80 -4.78 -2.35
C ARG A 141 3.73 -5.83 -2.93
N THR A 142 3.34 -6.40 -4.08
CA THR A 142 4.12 -7.42 -4.78
C THR A 142 5.52 -6.92 -5.15
N MET A 143 5.65 -5.69 -5.64
CA MET A 143 6.96 -5.11 -6.02
C MET A 143 7.91 -4.96 -4.83
N TYR A 144 7.41 -4.45 -3.70
CA TYR A 144 8.21 -4.32 -2.49
C TYR A 144 8.65 -5.69 -1.97
N ARG A 145 7.71 -6.63 -1.82
CA ARG A 145 8.00 -7.99 -1.37
C ARG A 145 9.07 -8.67 -2.22
N GLN A 146 8.88 -8.67 -3.55
CA GLN A 146 9.82 -9.29 -4.48
C GLN A 146 11.22 -8.68 -4.40
N LYS A 147 11.35 -7.36 -4.23
CA LYS A 147 12.66 -6.71 -4.08
C LYS A 147 13.36 -7.20 -2.81
N PHE A 148 12.66 -7.18 -1.67
CA PHE A 148 13.26 -7.54 -0.38
C PHE A 148 13.56 -9.04 -0.28
N GLU A 149 12.64 -9.90 -0.74
CA GLU A 149 12.88 -11.35 -0.81
C GLU A 149 14.07 -11.68 -1.70
N LYS A 150 14.18 -11.03 -2.87
CA LYS A 150 15.33 -11.21 -3.77
C LYS A 150 16.64 -10.80 -3.09
N PHE A 151 16.64 -9.68 -2.36
CA PHE A 151 17.81 -9.24 -1.60
C PHE A 151 18.19 -10.29 -0.55
N ARG A 152 17.25 -10.77 0.27
CA ARG A 152 17.48 -11.78 1.31
C ARG A 152 17.79 -13.17 0.77
N GLY A 153 17.43 -13.46 -0.47
CA GLY A 153 17.70 -14.73 -1.14
C GLY A 153 19.07 -14.84 -1.81
N ARG A 154 19.92 -13.79 -1.75
CA ARG A 154 21.26 -13.85 -2.35
C ARG A 154 22.19 -14.80 -1.59
N PRO A 155 23.15 -15.46 -2.25
CA PRO A 155 24.11 -16.35 -1.57
C PRO A 155 24.92 -15.67 -0.46
N GLU A 156 25.16 -14.36 -0.58
CA GLU A 156 25.95 -13.56 0.34
C GLU A 156 25.12 -12.96 1.50
N ALA A 157 23.81 -13.21 1.55
CA ALA A 157 22.95 -12.68 2.61
C ALA A 157 23.36 -13.30 3.96
N LYS A 158 23.43 -12.49 5.01
CA LYS A 158 23.81 -12.99 6.33
C LYS A 158 22.59 -13.70 6.94
N LEU A 159 22.83 -14.88 7.50
CA LEU A 159 21.78 -15.65 8.19
C LEU A 159 21.25 -14.86 9.40
N VAL A 160 22.17 -14.24 10.15
CA VAL A 160 21.86 -13.33 11.26
C VAL A 160 22.01 -11.90 10.75
N LEU A 161 20.94 -11.12 10.88
CA LEU A 161 20.93 -9.71 10.49
C LEU A 161 21.92 -8.91 11.32
N ASP A 162 22.67 -8.04 10.66
CA ASP A 162 23.48 -7.02 11.32
C ASP A 162 23.11 -5.60 10.86
N ARG A 163 23.77 -4.61 11.46
CA ARG A 163 23.46 -3.20 11.22
C ARG A 163 23.73 -2.78 9.77
N GLU A 164 24.74 -3.36 9.14
CA GLU A 164 25.08 -3.10 7.74
C GLU A 164 23.96 -3.62 6.83
N GLU A 165 23.53 -4.87 7.00
CA GLU A 165 22.48 -5.43 6.15
C GLU A 165 21.13 -4.72 6.34
N ILE A 166 20.82 -4.27 7.56
CA ILE A 166 19.65 -3.42 7.82
C ILE A 166 19.77 -2.07 7.11
N GLY A 167 20.95 -1.45 7.16
CA GLY A 167 21.25 -0.20 6.46
C GLY A 167 21.01 -0.33 4.96
N ASP A 168 21.63 -1.33 4.33
CA ASP A 168 21.49 -1.61 2.90
C ASP A 168 20.00 -1.78 2.50
N MET A 169 19.23 -2.52 3.31
CA MET A 169 17.81 -2.73 3.00
C MET A 169 16.95 -1.47 3.17
N LEU A 170 17.18 -0.68 4.23
CA LEU A 170 16.38 0.51 4.54
C LEU A 170 16.73 1.71 3.66
N ASP A 171 18.01 1.91 3.38
CA ASP A 171 18.47 3.10 2.68
C ASP A 171 18.53 2.87 1.18
N ASP A 172 19.20 1.79 0.74
CA ASP A 172 19.44 1.52 -0.67
C ASP A 172 18.27 0.76 -1.32
N GLU A 173 18.01 -0.47 -0.87
CA GLU A 173 17.04 -1.34 -1.54
C GLU A 173 15.62 -0.79 -1.48
N TYR A 174 15.21 -0.27 -0.31
CA TYR A 174 13.93 0.40 -0.15
C TYR A 174 13.86 1.68 -0.99
N GLY A 175 14.92 2.50 -1.00
CA GLY A 175 14.94 3.74 -1.78
C GLY A 175 14.76 3.49 -3.27
N ASP A 176 15.46 2.50 -3.81
CA ASP A 176 15.36 2.06 -5.19
C ASP A 176 13.93 1.64 -5.58
N ILE A 177 13.33 0.76 -4.78
CA ILE A 177 12.00 0.24 -5.09
C ILE A 177 10.90 1.26 -4.82
N GLU A 178 11.06 2.13 -3.81
CA GLU A 178 10.16 3.26 -3.57
C GLU A 178 10.09 4.16 -4.80
N GLU A 179 11.24 4.55 -5.34
CA GLU A 179 11.30 5.40 -6.53
C GLU A 179 10.66 4.72 -7.74
N LYS A 180 10.86 3.41 -7.89
CA LYS A 180 10.23 2.64 -8.97
C LYS A 180 8.70 2.60 -8.82
N VAL A 181 8.18 2.22 -7.65
CA VAL A 181 6.73 2.16 -7.39
C VAL A 181 6.09 3.55 -7.54
N ARG A 182 6.76 4.61 -7.08
CA ARG A 182 6.30 5.99 -7.23
C ARG A 182 6.12 6.37 -8.70
N ARG A 183 7.03 5.94 -9.58
CA ARG A 183 6.91 6.15 -11.04
C ARG A 183 5.70 5.42 -11.60
N GLU A 184 5.50 4.15 -11.24
CA GLU A 184 4.34 3.37 -11.69
C GLU A 184 3.02 4.02 -11.26
N ILE A 185 2.90 4.45 -9.99
CA ILE A 185 1.73 5.18 -9.50
C ILE A 185 1.52 6.50 -10.25
N THR A 186 2.61 7.20 -10.60
CA THR A 186 2.53 8.44 -11.39
C THR A 186 2.00 8.17 -12.80
N MET A 187 2.40 7.08 -13.43
CA MET A 187 1.90 6.67 -14.75
C MET A 187 0.44 6.24 -14.68
N MET A 188 0.09 5.40 -13.70
CA MET A 188 -1.29 4.98 -13.42
C MET A 188 -2.21 6.19 -13.20
N ARG A 189 -1.73 7.25 -12.53
CA ARG A 189 -2.48 8.50 -12.37
C ARG A 189 -2.82 9.15 -13.71
N ILE A 190 -1.87 9.18 -14.64
CA ILE A 190 -2.08 9.73 -15.97
C ILE A 190 -3.09 8.87 -16.72
N GLU A 191 -2.89 7.55 -16.76
CA GLU A 191 -3.76 6.59 -17.46
C GLU A 191 -5.19 6.59 -16.93
N THR A 192 -5.37 6.60 -15.61
CA THR A 192 -6.68 6.71 -14.96
C THR A 192 -7.43 7.94 -15.44
N LYS A 193 -6.75 9.10 -15.53
CA LYS A 193 -7.36 10.34 -16.03
C LYS A 193 -7.83 10.20 -17.48
N TRP A 194 -7.03 9.58 -18.34
CA TRP A 194 -7.41 9.34 -19.74
C TRP A 194 -8.60 8.38 -19.88
N CYS A 195 -8.55 7.26 -19.15
CA CYS A 195 -9.63 6.27 -19.17
C CYS A 195 -10.95 6.87 -18.68
N GLN A 196 -10.95 7.60 -17.56
CA GLN A 196 -12.14 8.23 -17.01
C GLN A 196 -12.77 9.23 -18.01
N GLN A 197 -11.94 10.05 -18.67
CA GLN A 197 -12.42 10.98 -19.71
C GLN A 197 -13.03 10.26 -20.92
N ASP A 198 -12.49 9.11 -21.32
CA ASP A 198 -13.03 8.33 -22.43
C ASP A 198 -14.40 7.71 -22.08
N VAL A 199 -14.53 7.19 -20.85
CA VAL A 199 -15.81 6.68 -20.32
C VAL A 199 -16.87 7.79 -20.31
N GLU A 200 -16.54 8.97 -19.77
CA GLU A 200 -17.47 10.12 -19.76
C GLU A 200 -17.90 10.54 -21.17
N ARG A 201 -16.96 10.56 -22.13
CA ARG A 201 -17.25 10.89 -23.53
C ARG A 201 -18.20 9.88 -24.17
N LYS A 202 -18.00 8.59 -23.90
CA LYS A 202 -18.87 7.51 -24.40
C LYS A 202 -20.28 7.61 -23.82
N ILE A 203 -20.41 7.91 -22.52
CA ILE A 203 -21.71 8.14 -21.86
C ILE A 203 -22.44 9.31 -22.53
N LYS A 204 -21.81 10.49 -22.63
CA LYS A 204 -22.40 11.68 -23.27
C LYS A 204 -22.85 11.41 -24.72
N LYS A 205 -22.05 10.66 -25.48
CA LYS A 205 -22.41 10.26 -26.85
C LYS A 205 -23.67 9.38 -26.86
N SER A 206 -23.75 8.38 -25.98
CA SER A 206 -24.91 7.49 -25.90
C SER A 206 -26.20 8.20 -25.52
N GLU A 207 -26.15 9.16 -24.59
CA GLU A 207 -27.30 9.98 -24.19
C GLU A 207 -27.75 10.88 -25.34
N THR A 208 -26.81 11.46 -26.09
CA THR A 208 -27.11 12.29 -27.26
C THR A 208 -27.74 11.49 -28.38
N THR A 209 -27.25 10.26 -28.62
CA THR A 209 -27.83 9.34 -29.61
C THR A 209 -29.23 8.89 -29.20
N SER A 210 -29.43 8.55 -27.93
CA SER A 210 -30.75 8.18 -27.40
C SER A 210 -31.78 9.29 -27.58
N LYS A 211 -31.41 10.55 -27.26
CA LYS A 211 -32.30 11.72 -27.47
C LYS A 211 -32.69 11.92 -28.94
N ARG A 212 -31.80 11.65 -29.90
CA ARG A 212 -32.11 11.77 -31.34
C ARG A 212 -32.99 10.65 -31.91
N ILE A 213 -33.15 9.53 -31.21
CA ILE A 213 -33.99 8.41 -31.66
C ILE A 213 -35.45 8.57 -31.18
N VAL A 214 -35.68 9.46 -30.20
CA VAL A 214 -36.99 9.71 -29.59
C VAL A 214 -37.71 10.94 -30.20
N GLU A 215 -37.04 11.70 -31.08
CA GLU A 215 -37.59 12.78 -31.92
C GLU A 215 -37.85 12.29 -33.35
#